data_AF-A0A533VPV0-F1
#
_entry.id   AF-A0A533VPV0-F1
#
_cell.length_a   1.000
_cell.length_b   1.000
_cell.length_c   1.000
_cell.angle_alpha   90.00
_cell.angle_beta   90.00
_cell.angle_gamma   90.00
#
_symmetry.space_group_name_H-M   'P 1'
#
loop_
_entity.id
_entity.type
_entity.pdbx_description
1 polymer ?
#
loop_
_entity_poly.entity_id
_entity_poly.type
_entity_poly.pdbx_seq_one_letter_code
_entity_poly.pdbx_strand_id
1 'polypeptide(L)'
;MESIHTLSLPIVNQENACLPLVINAVSKYWAVDLPLAEAIEIAKKYAGVKGSILIEGVELAERYGLSSAILNSSMRELRKMIDMGIPPIVILPGIRDVVQHASLIVGYDEMEKTIFHYIPEPDKIGAIPEEKFDQQWSEDDKLMILLFPSDIMSKIKFENKTKLESNRLCFNAEKLRLQGKVEDALHLLKRALEINPSNSTAACLVAGILNDTNSSDAIKYYKQSIELNPQCYLAYRGLGNYYIKIRDYKNAEKYYTAAVNINPQRFAPIYKNRAITRLEQKKSALAKEDFKKYLELLPDAPDAASIMQAIKES
;
A
#
# COMPACT_ATOMS: atom_id res chain seq x y z
N MET A 1 17.43 -31.25 -1.20
CA MET A 1 16.87 -30.04 -0.56
C MET A 1 15.61 -29.71 -1.32
N GLU A 2 14.48 -29.54 -0.63
CA GLU A 2 13.28 -29.01 -1.27
C GLU A 2 13.60 -27.60 -1.76
N SER A 3 13.46 -27.35 -3.07
CA SER A 3 13.67 -26.01 -3.66
C SER A 3 12.42 -25.13 -3.53
N ILE A 4 11.27 -25.76 -3.30
CA ILE A 4 9.95 -25.15 -3.21
C ILE A 4 9.51 -25.16 -1.75
N HIS A 5 9.19 -23.98 -1.23
CA HIS A 5 8.71 -23.77 0.12
C HIS A 5 7.31 -23.18 0.03
N THR A 6 6.29 -23.83 0.59
CA THR A 6 4.89 -23.39 0.48
C THR A 6 4.10 -23.57 1.76
N LEU A 7 3.09 -22.72 1.93
CA LEU A 7 2.09 -22.74 2.99
C LEU A 7 0.74 -23.08 2.36
N SER A 8 0.02 -24.02 2.95
CA SER A 8 -1.35 -24.34 2.54
C SER A 8 -2.32 -23.48 3.33
N LEU A 9 -2.96 -22.53 2.65
CA LEU A 9 -3.89 -21.59 3.26
C LEU A 9 -5.35 -21.98 2.93
N PRO A 10 -6.28 -21.75 3.87
CA PRO A 10 -7.69 -22.03 3.65
C PRO A 10 -8.31 -21.01 2.70
N ILE A 11 -9.28 -21.47 1.90
CA ILE A 11 -10.09 -20.61 1.02
C ILE A 11 -11.05 -19.79 1.89
N VAL A 12 -11.11 -18.49 1.63
CA VAL A 12 -12.01 -17.54 2.29
C VAL A 12 -12.76 -16.72 1.25
N ASN A 13 -14.09 -16.61 1.43
CA ASN A 13 -14.98 -15.87 0.52
C ASN A 13 -15.79 -14.79 1.26
N GLN A 14 -15.50 -14.58 2.55
CA GLN A 14 -16.17 -13.61 3.38
C GLN A 14 -15.20 -12.48 3.69
N GLU A 15 -15.54 -11.28 3.24
CA GLU A 15 -14.79 -10.08 3.57
C GLU A 15 -15.69 -8.86 3.73
N ASN A 16 -15.10 -7.85 4.34
CA ASN A 16 -15.53 -6.47 4.18
C ASN A 16 -14.31 -5.55 4.40
N ALA A 17 -14.53 -4.23 4.37
CA ALA A 17 -13.47 -3.26 4.58
C ALA A 17 -12.67 -3.47 5.89
N CYS A 18 -13.28 -3.98 6.96
CA CYS A 18 -12.64 -4.19 8.27
C CYS A 18 -12.23 -5.65 8.52
N LEU A 19 -12.56 -6.58 7.62
CA LEU A 19 -12.07 -7.96 7.60
C LEU A 19 -11.66 -8.31 6.16
N PRO A 20 -10.50 -7.82 5.70
CA PRO A 20 -10.02 -8.11 4.35
C PRO A 20 -9.70 -9.60 4.18
N LEU A 21 -9.84 -10.14 2.96
CA LEU A 21 -9.58 -11.57 2.68
C LEU A 21 -8.23 -12.06 3.19
N VAL A 22 -7.16 -11.27 3.02
CA VAL A 22 -5.82 -11.65 3.50
C VAL A 22 -5.76 -11.84 5.02
N ILE A 23 -6.48 -11.03 5.81
CA ILE A 23 -6.53 -11.15 7.27
C ILE A 23 -7.36 -12.38 7.66
N ASN A 24 -8.49 -12.59 6.98
CA ASN A 24 -9.36 -13.73 7.23
C ASN A 24 -8.65 -15.06 6.91
N ALA A 25 -7.95 -15.13 5.78
CA ALA A 25 -7.18 -16.31 5.36
C ALA A 25 -6.10 -16.69 6.39
N VAL A 26 -5.31 -15.71 6.85
CA VAL A 26 -4.25 -15.97 7.86
C VAL A 26 -4.86 -16.33 9.21
N SER A 27 -5.98 -15.73 9.60
CA SER A 27 -6.64 -16.07 10.87
C SER A 27 -7.16 -17.50 10.86
N LYS A 28 -7.83 -17.92 9.78
CA LYS A 28 -8.29 -19.30 9.61
C LYS A 28 -7.14 -20.30 9.50
N TYR A 29 -6.01 -19.93 8.91
CA TYR A 29 -4.81 -20.76 8.89
C TYR A 29 -4.34 -21.14 10.30
N TRP A 30 -4.51 -20.22 11.25
CA TRP A 30 -4.24 -20.46 12.67
C TRP A 30 -5.43 -21.03 13.45
N ALA A 31 -6.46 -21.53 12.76
CA ALA A 31 -7.72 -22.01 13.35
C ALA A 31 -8.43 -20.96 14.22
N VAL A 32 -8.32 -19.67 13.85
CA VAL A 32 -9.01 -18.56 14.51
C VAL A 32 -10.13 -18.04 13.59
N ASP A 33 -11.37 -18.26 14.00
CA ASP A 33 -12.56 -17.74 13.31
C ASP A 33 -12.87 -16.30 13.75
N LEU A 34 -12.79 -15.36 12.81
CA LEU A 34 -13.15 -13.96 13.06
C LEU A 34 -14.62 -13.69 12.69
N PRO A 35 -15.42 -13.10 13.58
CA PRO A 35 -16.84 -12.89 13.32
C PRO A 35 -17.08 -11.77 12.29
N LEU A 36 -17.61 -12.13 11.13
CA LEU A 36 -18.00 -11.17 10.10
C LEU A 36 -19.01 -10.14 10.61
N ALA A 37 -19.92 -10.52 11.51
CA ALA A 37 -20.90 -9.61 12.09
C ALA A 37 -20.25 -8.44 12.87
N GLU A 38 -19.19 -8.72 13.63
CA GLU A 38 -18.43 -7.68 14.34
C GLU A 38 -17.69 -6.78 13.35
N ALA A 39 -17.06 -7.36 12.33
CA ALA A 39 -16.41 -6.59 11.28
C ALA A 39 -17.40 -5.66 10.55
N ILE A 40 -18.64 -6.12 10.31
CA ILE A 40 -19.71 -5.30 9.71
C ILE A 40 -20.09 -4.15 10.64
N GLU A 41 -20.18 -4.40 11.95
CA GLU A 41 -20.48 -3.35 12.93
C GLU A 41 -19.38 -2.28 12.96
N ILE A 42 -18.10 -2.71 12.93
CA ILE A 42 -16.95 -1.81 12.87
C ILE A 42 -16.98 -0.97 11.58
N ALA A 43 -17.31 -1.60 10.45
CA ALA A 43 -17.37 -0.94 9.14
C ALA A 43 -18.38 0.24 9.10
N LYS A 44 -19.39 0.25 9.97
CA LYS A 44 -20.35 1.37 10.08
C LYS A 44 -19.68 2.69 10.47
N LYS A 45 -18.50 2.66 11.11
CA LYS A 45 -17.71 3.86 11.45
C LYS A 45 -17.06 4.52 10.22
N TYR A 46 -17.09 3.85 9.06
CA TYR A 46 -16.34 4.19 7.86
C TYR A 46 -17.23 4.37 6.62
N ALA A 47 -18.41 4.98 6.80
CA ALA A 47 -19.37 5.16 5.72
C ALA A 47 -18.72 5.83 4.48
N GLY A 48 -18.80 5.15 3.33
CA GLY A 48 -18.28 5.64 2.05
C GLY A 48 -16.80 5.41 1.79
N VAL A 49 -16.06 4.80 2.72
CA VAL A 49 -14.66 4.38 2.48
C VAL A 49 -14.63 3.21 1.50
N LYS A 50 -13.82 3.32 0.45
CA LYS A 50 -13.56 2.23 -0.51
C LYS A 50 -12.25 1.53 -0.15
N GLY A 51 -12.24 0.20 -0.22
CA GLY A 51 -11.06 -0.62 0.03
C GLY A 51 -10.91 -1.07 1.49
N SER A 52 -9.77 -1.68 1.78
CA SER A 52 -9.48 -2.37 3.04
C SER A 52 -8.87 -1.44 4.10
N ILE A 53 -9.39 -1.53 5.33
CA ILE A 53 -8.87 -0.89 6.54
C ILE A 53 -8.12 -1.97 7.32
N LEU A 54 -6.92 -2.32 6.83
CA LEU A 54 -6.15 -3.48 7.29
C LEU A 54 -5.99 -3.55 8.81
N ILE A 55 -5.79 -2.41 9.46
CA ILE A 55 -5.57 -2.35 10.91
C ILE A 55 -6.82 -2.71 11.72
N GLU A 56 -8.03 -2.46 11.23
CA GLU A 56 -9.25 -2.93 11.90
C GLU A 56 -9.32 -4.47 11.86
N GLY A 57 -8.89 -5.07 10.75
CA GLY A 57 -8.78 -6.52 10.63
C GLY A 57 -7.69 -7.09 11.53
N VAL A 58 -6.53 -6.45 11.61
CA VAL A 58 -5.45 -6.83 12.52
C VAL A 58 -5.90 -6.73 13.97
N GLU A 59 -6.54 -5.63 14.37
CA GLU A 59 -7.04 -5.46 15.74
C GLU A 59 -8.17 -6.44 16.08
N LEU A 60 -9.00 -6.82 15.09
CA LEU A 60 -9.97 -7.90 15.25
C LEU A 60 -9.26 -9.23 15.49
N ALA A 61 -8.27 -9.59 14.68
CA ALA A 61 -7.46 -10.79 14.90
C ALA A 61 -6.80 -10.81 16.30
N GLU A 62 -6.30 -9.66 16.76
CA GLU A 62 -5.71 -9.49 18.10
C GLU A 62 -6.73 -9.76 19.22
N ARG A 63 -7.98 -9.30 19.07
CA ARG A 63 -9.06 -9.58 20.04
C ARG A 63 -9.37 -11.08 20.15
N TYR A 64 -9.10 -11.85 19.11
CA TYR A 64 -9.35 -13.29 19.03
C TYR A 64 -8.09 -14.14 19.27
N GLY A 65 -7.06 -13.57 19.92
CA GLY A 65 -5.93 -14.31 20.50
C GLY A 65 -4.68 -14.39 19.64
N LEU A 66 -4.72 -13.82 18.42
CA LEU A 66 -3.53 -13.66 17.61
C LEU A 66 -2.69 -12.47 18.11
N SER A 67 -1.41 -12.52 17.82
CA SER A 67 -0.49 -11.41 17.95
C SER A 67 -0.18 -10.84 16.56
N SER A 68 0.16 -9.56 16.50
CA SER A 68 0.55 -8.92 15.25
C SER A 68 1.95 -8.30 15.32
N ALA A 69 2.60 -8.20 14.15
CA ALA A 69 3.79 -7.40 13.95
C ALA A 69 3.73 -6.70 12.60
N ILE A 70 4.04 -5.40 12.56
CA ILE A 70 4.10 -4.61 11.34
C ILE A 70 5.53 -4.07 11.21
N LEU A 71 6.25 -4.46 10.18
CA LEU A 71 7.68 -4.19 10.05
C LEU A 71 8.10 -3.97 8.60
N ASN A 72 9.16 -3.18 8.41
CA ASN A 72 9.93 -3.21 7.16
C ASN A 72 10.83 -4.44 7.18
N SER A 73 10.87 -5.17 6.08
CA SER A 73 11.51 -6.48 6.00
C SER A 73 12.48 -6.59 4.82
N SER A 74 12.93 -7.81 4.54
CA SER A 74 13.78 -8.17 3.41
C SER A 74 13.35 -9.52 2.84
N MET A 75 13.81 -9.86 1.63
CA MET A 75 13.59 -11.19 1.05
C MET A 75 14.06 -12.31 1.97
N ARG A 76 15.18 -12.11 2.68
CA ARG A 76 15.70 -13.09 3.65
C ARG A 76 14.73 -13.32 4.80
N GLU A 77 14.24 -12.25 5.41
CA GLU A 77 13.30 -12.36 6.53
C GLU A 77 11.91 -12.85 6.07
N LEU A 78 11.46 -12.48 4.87
CA LEU A 78 10.25 -13.01 4.25
C LEU A 78 10.30 -14.54 4.12
N ARG A 79 11.37 -15.07 3.51
CA ARG A 79 11.58 -16.52 3.36
C ARG A 79 11.62 -17.23 4.70
N LYS A 80 12.35 -16.65 5.66
CA LYS A 80 12.42 -17.17 7.03
C LYS A 80 11.05 -17.25 7.70
N MET A 81 10.17 -16.27 7.51
CA MET A 81 8.79 -16.37 8.05
C MET A 81 8.02 -17.52 7.40
N ILE A 82 8.14 -17.70 6.08
CA ILE A 82 7.53 -18.80 5.34
C ILE A 82 8.06 -20.15 5.85
N ASP A 83 9.37 -20.30 6.03
CA ASP A 83 10.00 -21.51 6.56
C ASP A 83 9.58 -21.82 8.00
N MET A 84 9.25 -20.79 8.78
CA MET A 84 8.69 -20.93 10.13
C MET A 84 7.19 -21.26 10.13
N GLY A 85 6.55 -21.38 8.97
CA GLY A 85 5.13 -21.65 8.85
C GLY A 85 4.25 -20.41 9.10
N ILE A 86 4.81 -19.19 9.03
CA ILE A 86 4.11 -17.93 9.32
C ILE A 86 3.78 -17.21 8.01
N PRO A 87 2.50 -17.14 7.61
CA PRO A 87 2.11 -16.50 6.36
C PRO A 87 2.30 -14.97 6.39
N PRO A 88 3.18 -14.39 5.55
CA PRO A 88 3.39 -12.94 5.53
C PRO A 88 2.35 -12.24 4.66
N ILE A 89 1.76 -11.16 5.17
CA ILE A 89 0.98 -10.22 4.37
C ILE A 89 1.89 -9.05 4.00
N VAL A 90 1.97 -8.70 2.72
CA VAL A 90 2.81 -7.60 2.22
C VAL A 90 1.98 -6.56 1.50
N ILE A 91 2.47 -5.33 1.43
CA ILE A 91 1.87 -4.28 0.61
C ILE A 91 2.59 -4.21 -0.72
N LEU A 92 1.85 -4.31 -1.81
CA LEU A 92 2.36 -4.21 -3.16
C LEU A 92 1.69 -3.04 -3.91
N PRO A 93 2.38 -2.47 -4.91
CA PRO A 93 1.79 -1.60 -5.91
C PRO A 93 0.45 -2.13 -6.41
N GLY A 94 -0.55 -1.26 -6.42
CA GLY A 94 -1.82 -1.57 -7.05
C GLY A 94 -1.68 -1.61 -8.58
N ILE A 95 -2.79 -1.94 -9.23
CA ILE A 95 -2.90 -1.94 -10.69
C ILE A 95 -4.15 -1.14 -11.02
N ARG A 96 -4.15 -0.47 -12.18
CA ARG A 96 -5.28 0.31 -12.71
C ARG A 96 -5.59 1.53 -11.83
N ASP A 97 -6.76 1.57 -11.19
CA ASP A 97 -7.27 2.67 -10.37
C ASP A 97 -7.00 2.47 -8.86
N VAL A 98 -6.34 1.37 -8.49
CA VAL A 98 -5.91 1.10 -7.12
C VAL A 98 -4.42 1.40 -7.01
N VAL A 99 -4.01 2.15 -5.98
CA VAL A 99 -2.60 2.58 -5.82
C VAL A 99 -1.73 1.52 -5.15
N GLN A 100 -2.32 0.73 -4.24
CA GLN A 100 -1.69 -0.30 -3.43
C GLN A 100 -2.72 -1.39 -3.09
N HIS A 101 -2.25 -2.62 -2.89
CA HIS A 101 -3.06 -3.70 -2.35
C HIS A 101 -2.27 -4.55 -1.37
N ALA A 102 -2.96 -5.18 -0.42
CA ALA A 102 -2.36 -6.19 0.43
C ALA A 102 -2.38 -7.54 -0.27
N SER A 103 -1.27 -8.26 -0.22
CA SER A 103 -1.10 -9.58 -0.82
C SER A 103 -0.57 -10.55 0.22
N LEU A 104 -1.07 -11.78 0.22
CA LEU A 104 -0.62 -12.83 1.12
C LEU A 104 0.42 -13.69 0.41
N ILE A 105 1.62 -13.82 0.98
CA ILE A 105 2.70 -14.60 0.40
C ILE A 105 2.62 -16.02 0.94
N VAL A 106 2.55 -16.99 0.03
CA VAL A 106 2.24 -18.38 0.34
C VAL A 106 3.42 -19.29 0.09
N GLY A 107 4.51 -18.79 -0.47
CA GLY A 107 5.69 -19.58 -0.73
C GLY A 107 6.71 -18.93 -1.63
N TYR A 108 7.77 -19.68 -1.93
CA TYR A 108 8.79 -19.31 -2.90
C TYR A 108 9.44 -20.56 -3.51
N ASP A 109 10.05 -20.38 -4.68
CA ASP A 109 10.98 -21.34 -5.29
C ASP A 109 12.38 -20.71 -5.33
N GLU A 110 13.34 -21.35 -4.67
CA GLU A 110 14.71 -20.86 -4.59
C GLU A 110 15.49 -21.02 -5.90
N MET A 111 15.20 -22.09 -6.65
CA MET A 111 15.86 -22.37 -7.92
C MET A 111 15.31 -21.48 -9.03
N GLU A 112 13.98 -21.41 -9.14
CA GLU A 112 13.30 -20.64 -10.17
C GLU A 112 13.15 -19.14 -9.82
N LYS A 113 13.70 -18.70 -8.68
CA LYS A 113 13.66 -17.31 -8.20
C LYS A 113 12.26 -16.71 -8.31
N THR A 114 11.28 -17.40 -7.73
CA THR A 114 9.86 -17.08 -7.87
C THR A 114 9.21 -16.98 -6.50
N ILE A 115 8.31 -16.01 -6.33
CA ILE A 115 7.48 -15.84 -5.14
C ILE A 115 6.05 -16.22 -5.48
N PHE A 116 5.45 -17.04 -4.62
CA PHE A 116 4.06 -17.45 -4.72
C PHE A 116 3.20 -16.56 -3.83
N HIS A 117 2.13 -16.00 -4.39
CA HIS A 117 1.22 -15.14 -3.65
C HIS A 117 -0.23 -15.57 -3.89
N TYR A 118 -1.06 -15.38 -2.88
CA TYR A 118 -2.47 -15.71 -2.91
C TYR A 118 -3.25 -14.62 -3.64
N ILE A 119 -4.11 -15.03 -4.57
CA ILE A 119 -5.13 -14.19 -5.18
C ILE A 119 -6.46 -14.75 -4.71
N PRO A 120 -7.18 -14.04 -3.82
CA PRO A 120 -8.44 -14.54 -3.27
C PRO A 120 -9.56 -14.66 -4.31
N GLU A 121 -9.59 -13.75 -5.29
CA GLU A 121 -10.65 -13.69 -6.31
C GLU A 121 -10.07 -13.41 -7.71
N PRO A 122 -10.08 -14.39 -8.65
CA PRO A 122 -10.43 -15.79 -8.42
C PRO A 122 -9.40 -16.47 -7.52
N ASP A 123 -9.85 -17.42 -6.71
CA ASP A 123 -9.00 -18.24 -5.81
C ASP A 123 -7.90 -18.95 -6.61
N LYS A 124 -6.68 -18.41 -6.57
CA LYS A 124 -5.52 -19.00 -7.24
C LYS A 124 -4.23 -18.57 -6.58
N ILE A 125 -3.21 -19.41 -6.74
CA ILE A 125 -1.83 -19.04 -6.44
C ILE A 125 -1.25 -18.37 -7.68
N GLY A 126 -0.90 -17.10 -7.54
CA GLY A 126 -0.09 -16.37 -8.50
C GLY A 126 1.40 -16.64 -8.28
N ALA A 127 2.18 -16.47 -9.34
CA ALA A 127 3.63 -16.52 -9.31
C ALA A 127 4.20 -15.22 -9.87
N ILE A 128 5.17 -14.65 -9.17
CA ILE A 128 5.87 -13.43 -9.57
C ILE A 128 7.38 -13.66 -9.47
N PRO A 129 8.17 -13.26 -10.49
CA PRO A 129 9.63 -13.32 -10.40
C PRO A 129 10.11 -12.54 -9.18
N GLU A 130 11.04 -13.11 -8.42
CA GLU A 130 11.51 -12.59 -7.14
C GLU A 130 12.08 -11.18 -7.26
N GLU A 131 12.88 -10.91 -8.29
CA GLU A 131 13.45 -9.59 -8.54
C GLU A 131 12.34 -8.54 -8.74
N LYS A 132 11.32 -8.89 -9.53
CA LYS A 132 10.15 -8.01 -9.76
C LYS A 132 9.36 -7.80 -8.48
N PHE A 133 9.17 -8.85 -7.69
CA PHE A 133 8.51 -8.76 -6.39
C PHE A 133 9.28 -7.84 -5.43
N ASP A 134 10.59 -8.04 -5.28
CA ASP A 134 11.42 -7.23 -4.38
C ASP A 134 11.46 -5.76 -4.80
N GLN A 135 11.53 -5.50 -6.13
CA GLN A 135 11.42 -4.16 -6.68
C GLN A 135 10.08 -3.51 -6.30
N GLN A 136 8.97 -4.18 -6.59
CA GLN A 136 7.63 -3.67 -6.30
C GLN A 136 7.40 -3.45 -4.81
N TRP A 137 7.82 -4.40 -3.98
CA TRP A 137 7.69 -4.32 -2.52
C TRP A 137 8.54 -3.19 -1.93
N SER A 138 9.70 -2.88 -2.52
CA SER A 138 10.55 -1.76 -2.11
C SER A 138 9.89 -0.39 -2.31
N GLU A 139 8.94 -0.27 -3.24
CA GLU A 139 8.22 0.99 -3.44
C GLU A 139 7.37 1.39 -2.21
N ASP A 140 7.02 0.40 -1.38
CA ASP A 140 6.28 0.54 -0.13
C ASP A 140 7.16 0.17 1.09
N ASP A 141 8.46 0.42 0.97
CA ASP A 141 9.47 0.26 2.03
C ASP A 141 9.53 -1.17 2.61
N LYS A 142 9.21 -2.17 1.77
CA LYS A 142 9.17 -3.59 2.15
C LYS A 142 8.31 -3.87 3.38
N LEU A 143 7.16 -3.19 3.47
CA LEU A 143 6.24 -3.32 4.58
C LEU A 143 5.60 -4.72 4.62
N MET A 144 5.67 -5.35 5.77
CA MET A 144 5.19 -6.70 6.07
C MET A 144 4.31 -6.66 7.33
N ILE A 145 3.19 -7.37 7.28
CA ILE A 145 2.29 -7.59 8.39
C ILE A 145 2.28 -9.09 8.67
N LEU A 146 2.49 -9.45 9.93
CA LEU A 146 2.43 -10.83 10.41
C LEU A 146 1.28 -10.95 11.41
N LEU A 147 0.53 -12.05 11.31
CA LEU A 147 -0.41 -12.50 12.32
C LEU A 147 -0.02 -13.92 12.72
N PHE A 148 0.11 -14.17 14.02
CA PHE A 148 0.58 -15.45 14.53
C PHE A 148 0.08 -15.69 15.96
N PRO A 149 -0.06 -16.96 16.38
CA PRO A 149 -0.37 -17.32 17.76
C PRO A 149 0.61 -16.70 18.77
N SER A 150 0.08 -16.18 19.87
CA SER A 150 0.85 -15.40 20.85
C SER A 150 1.99 -16.20 21.52
N ASP A 151 1.90 -17.53 21.57
CA ASP A 151 2.94 -18.43 22.08
C ASP A 151 4.19 -18.49 21.18
N ILE A 152 4.04 -18.26 19.88
CA ILE A 152 5.16 -18.23 18.92
C ILE A 152 5.91 -16.89 18.97
N MET A 153 5.33 -15.83 19.55
CA MET A 153 5.97 -14.50 19.65
C MET A 153 7.38 -14.57 20.21
N SER A 154 7.60 -15.37 21.26
CA SER A 154 8.90 -15.53 21.91
C SER A 154 9.98 -16.14 21.00
N LYS A 155 9.57 -16.88 19.97
CA LYS A 155 10.45 -17.53 18.98
C LYS A 155 10.83 -16.57 17.84
N ILE A 156 10.06 -15.50 17.64
CA ILE A 156 10.32 -14.50 16.60
C ILE A 156 11.21 -13.40 17.17
N LYS A 157 12.45 -13.34 16.69
CA LYS A 157 13.38 -12.27 17.06
C LYS A 157 13.17 -11.05 16.16
N PHE A 158 12.44 -10.06 16.66
CA PHE A 158 12.35 -8.75 16.02
C PHE A 158 13.55 -7.89 16.44
N GLU A 159 14.40 -7.53 15.47
CA GLU A 159 15.63 -6.79 15.73
C GLU A 159 15.37 -5.41 16.35
N ASN A 160 14.22 -4.79 16.05
CA ASN A 160 13.93 -3.44 16.51
C ASN A 160 12.44 -3.22 16.84
N LYS A 161 12.09 -3.36 18.13
CA LYS A 161 10.74 -3.12 18.64
C LYS A 161 10.22 -1.70 18.40
N THR A 162 11.08 -0.69 18.36
CA THR A 162 10.64 0.70 18.13
C THR A 162 10.19 0.92 16.69
N LYS A 163 10.78 0.21 15.71
CA LYS A 163 10.28 0.19 14.33
C LYS A 163 8.90 -0.42 14.22
N LEU A 164 8.64 -1.51 14.95
CA LEU A 164 7.31 -2.14 14.99
C LEU A 164 6.26 -1.18 15.54
N GLU A 165 6.56 -0.50 16.64
CA GLU A 165 5.67 0.51 17.22
C GLU A 165 5.41 1.66 16.25
N SER A 166 6.47 2.20 15.62
CA SER A 166 6.37 3.29 14.64
C SER A 166 5.48 2.91 13.44
N ASN A 167 5.62 1.69 12.91
CA ASN A 167 4.77 1.22 11.83
C ASN A 167 3.31 1.03 12.28
N ARG A 168 3.08 0.45 13.46
CA ARG A 168 1.70 0.32 14.00
C ARG A 168 1.04 1.69 14.22
N LEU A 169 1.80 2.70 14.63
CA LEU A 169 1.30 4.08 14.72
C LEU A 169 0.87 4.63 13.35
N CYS A 170 1.54 4.29 12.25
CA CYS A 170 1.15 4.70 10.89
C CYS A 170 -0.23 4.16 10.51
N PHE A 171 -0.44 2.85 10.70
CA PHE A 171 -1.72 2.20 10.44
C PHE A 171 -2.85 2.78 11.30
N ASN A 172 -2.58 3.03 12.58
CA ASN A 172 -3.53 3.66 13.49
C ASN A 172 -3.87 5.10 13.08
N ALA A 173 -2.89 5.85 12.57
CA ALA A 173 -3.14 7.19 12.06
C ALA A 173 -4.01 7.18 10.81
N GLU A 174 -3.78 6.24 9.88
CA GLU A 174 -4.65 6.08 8.71
C GLU A 174 -6.08 5.74 9.12
N LYS A 175 -6.26 4.84 10.10
CA LYS A 175 -7.57 4.53 10.70
C LYS A 175 -8.26 5.79 11.24
N LEU A 176 -7.55 6.61 12.02
CA LEU A 176 -8.09 7.84 12.58
C LEU A 176 -8.44 8.86 11.50
N ARG A 177 -7.58 8.99 10.47
CA ARG A 177 -7.82 9.87 9.32
C ARG A 177 -9.10 9.46 8.57
N LEU A 178 -9.34 8.17 8.39
CA LEU A 178 -10.58 7.64 7.78
C LEU A 178 -11.83 7.91 8.65
N GLN A 179 -11.67 8.05 9.97
CA GLN A 179 -12.73 8.48 10.90
C GLN A 179 -12.90 10.01 10.95
N GLY A 180 -12.15 10.77 10.16
CA GLY A 180 -12.16 12.24 10.18
C GLY A 180 -11.38 12.87 11.35
N LYS A 181 -10.69 12.09 12.18
CA LYS A 181 -9.89 12.57 13.31
C LYS A 181 -8.47 12.94 12.85
N VAL A 182 -8.37 13.99 12.05
CA VAL A 182 -7.15 14.37 11.33
C VAL A 182 -6.03 14.81 12.29
N GLU A 183 -6.36 15.54 13.35
CA GLU A 183 -5.41 16.04 14.34
C GLU A 183 -4.79 14.90 15.14
N ASP A 184 -5.61 13.93 15.58
CA ASP A 184 -5.15 12.75 16.30
C ASP A 184 -4.26 11.88 15.41
N ALA A 185 -4.62 11.71 14.13
CA ALA A 185 -3.81 11.00 13.14
C ALA A 185 -2.44 11.67 12.98
N LEU A 186 -2.39 12.99 12.85
CA LEU A 186 -1.13 13.74 12.73
C LEU A 186 -0.27 13.61 13.99
N HIS A 187 -0.88 13.61 15.18
CA HIS A 187 -0.17 13.38 16.43
C HIS A 187 0.47 11.99 16.48
N LEU A 188 -0.26 10.93 16.11
CA LEU A 188 0.31 9.58 16.04
C LEU A 188 1.48 9.47 15.06
N LEU A 189 1.37 10.12 13.89
CA LEU A 189 2.45 10.10 12.90
C LEU A 189 3.68 10.89 13.34
N LYS A 190 3.51 12.01 14.04
CA LYS A 190 4.63 12.74 14.63
C LYS A 190 5.34 11.87 15.67
N ARG A 191 4.59 11.20 16.56
CA ARG A 191 5.15 10.21 17.49
C ARG A 191 5.86 9.06 16.77
N ALA A 192 5.32 8.58 15.65
CA ALA A 192 5.95 7.53 14.85
C ALA A 192 7.33 7.97 14.33
N LEU A 193 7.47 9.24 13.92
CA LEU A 193 8.74 9.84 13.47
C LEU A 193 9.68 10.20 14.62
N GLU A 194 9.17 10.53 15.81
CA GLU A 194 9.99 10.73 17.01
C GLU A 194 10.66 9.42 17.44
N ILE A 195 9.91 8.32 17.41
CA ILE A 195 10.41 6.98 17.80
C ILE A 195 11.30 6.38 16.70
N ASN A 196 10.98 6.62 15.43
CA ASN A 196 11.76 6.17 14.29
C ASN A 196 11.85 7.26 13.20
N PRO A 197 12.86 8.15 13.27
CA PRO A 197 13.03 9.24 12.30
C PRO A 197 13.25 8.79 10.86
N SER A 198 13.66 7.53 10.65
CA SER A 198 13.87 6.93 9.34
C SER A 198 12.66 6.17 8.80
N ASN A 199 11.48 6.32 9.41
CA ASN A 199 10.25 5.75 8.86
C ASN A 199 9.75 6.55 7.64
N SER A 200 10.07 6.04 6.44
CA SER A 200 9.67 6.69 5.18
C SER A 200 8.15 6.77 5.04
N THR A 201 7.42 5.73 5.46
CA THR A 201 5.96 5.67 5.42
C THR A 201 5.32 6.73 6.32
N ALA A 202 5.81 6.87 7.56
CA ALA A 202 5.32 7.90 8.47
C ALA A 202 5.51 9.31 7.89
N ALA A 203 6.68 9.60 7.32
CA ALA A 203 6.95 10.88 6.67
C ALA A 203 6.01 11.14 5.48
N CYS A 204 5.77 10.12 4.64
CA CYS A 204 4.82 10.22 3.53
C CYS A 204 3.39 10.50 4.01
N LEU A 205 2.94 9.84 5.09
CA LEU A 205 1.59 10.02 5.64
C LEU A 205 1.41 11.40 6.28
N VAL A 206 2.40 11.91 7.01
CA VAL A 206 2.38 13.30 7.52
C VAL A 206 2.22 14.28 6.36
N ALA A 207 3.03 14.10 5.32
CA ALA A 207 2.97 14.93 4.13
C ALA A 207 1.61 14.85 3.41
N GLY A 208 0.99 13.66 3.40
CA GLY A 208 -0.38 13.43 2.92
C GLY A 208 -1.39 14.31 3.63
N ILE A 209 -1.43 14.25 4.96
CA ILE A 209 -2.34 15.05 5.79
C ILE A 209 -2.11 16.55 5.59
N LEU A 210 -0.85 16.99 5.59
CA LEU A 210 -0.50 18.40 5.38
C LEU A 210 -0.87 18.89 3.97
N ASN A 211 -0.76 18.02 2.96
CA ASN A 211 -1.18 18.34 1.61
C ASN A 211 -2.70 18.54 1.54
N ASP A 212 -3.49 17.70 2.21
CA ASP A 212 -4.95 17.84 2.25
C ASP A 212 -5.39 19.16 2.89
N THR A 213 -4.65 19.65 3.88
CA THR A 213 -4.89 20.95 4.53
C THR A 213 -4.17 22.12 3.84
N ASN A 214 -3.58 21.91 2.65
CA ASN A 214 -2.84 22.90 1.87
C ASN A 214 -1.63 23.54 2.61
N SER A 215 -1.04 22.83 3.57
CA SER A 215 0.17 23.30 4.26
C SER A 215 1.43 23.05 3.42
N SER A 216 2.28 24.08 3.30
CA SER A 216 3.56 24.01 2.60
C SER A 216 4.59 23.09 3.26
N ASP A 217 4.40 22.78 4.55
CA ASP A 217 5.24 21.83 5.27
C ASP A 217 5.16 20.42 4.68
N ALA A 218 4.10 20.11 3.90
CA ALA A 218 3.98 18.87 3.15
C ALA A 218 5.23 18.58 2.29
N ILE A 219 5.83 19.62 1.67
CA ILE A 219 7.02 19.45 0.81
C ILE A 219 8.19 18.88 1.61
N LYS A 220 8.41 19.37 2.84
CA LYS A 220 9.51 18.92 3.71
C LYS A 220 9.38 17.42 3.98
N TYR A 221 8.20 16.97 4.41
CA TYR A 221 7.96 15.58 4.78
C TYR A 221 7.94 14.63 3.58
N TYR A 222 7.42 15.06 2.42
CA TYR A 222 7.54 14.26 1.20
C TYR A 222 9.01 14.11 0.77
N LYS A 223 9.81 15.19 0.84
CA LYS A 223 11.24 15.11 0.53
C LYS A 223 11.99 14.19 1.50
N GLN A 224 11.67 14.24 2.79
CA GLN A 224 12.21 13.31 3.79
C GLN A 224 11.84 11.85 3.43
N SER A 225 10.57 11.59 3.07
CA SER A 225 10.16 10.25 2.63
C SER A 225 10.93 9.76 1.41
N ILE A 226 11.20 10.64 0.43
CA ILE A 226 11.96 10.32 -0.78
C ILE A 226 13.44 10.08 -0.46
N GLU A 227 14.03 10.84 0.46
CA GLU A 227 15.41 10.64 0.91
C GLU A 227 15.58 9.28 1.60
N LEU A 228 14.61 8.88 2.41
CA LEU A 228 14.59 7.60 3.11
C LEU A 228 14.27 6.42 2.17
N ASN A 229 13.32 6.61 1.25
CA ASN A 229 12.95 5.65 0.23
C ASN A 229 12.81 6.33 -1.14
N PRO A 230 13.86 6.30 -1.98
CA PRO A 230 13.83 6.87 -3.34
C PRO A 230 12.84 6.19 -4.29
N GLN A 231 12.33 5.01 -3.94
CA GLN A 231 11.30 4.29 -4.70
C GLN A 231 9.87 4.58 -4.19
N CYS A 232 9.69 5.48 -3.22
CA CYS A 232 8.38 5.80 -2.65
C CYS A 232 7.48 6.54 -3.65
N TYR A 233 6.81 5.79 -4.52
CA TYR A 233 5.88 6.30 -5.53
C TYR A 233 4.85 7.28 -4.96
N LEU A 234 4.30 6.96 -3.78
CA LEU A 234 3.30 7.78 -3.11
C LEU A 234 3.80 9.18 -2.78
N ALA A 235 5.07 9.33 -2.38
CA ALA A 235 5.64 10.63 -2.06
C ALA A 235 5.82 11.50 -3.32
N TYR A 236 6.28 10.91 -4.42
CA TYR A 236 6.37 11.61 -5.72
C TYR A 236 4.99 12.02 -6.24
N ARG A 237 4.01 11.10 -6.22
CA ARG A 237 2.62 11.41 -6.57
C ARG A 237 2.05 12.51 -5.67
N GLY A 238 2.30 12.44 -4.37
CA GLY A 238 1.85 13.41 -3.37
C GLY A 238 2.41 14.81 -3.62
N LEU A 239 3.70 14.93 -3.94
CA LEU A 239 4.30 16.20 -4.36
C LEU A 239 3.69 16.72 -5.66
N GLY A 240 3.49 15.85 -6.66
CA GLY A 240 2.80 16.23 -7.89
C GLY A 240 1.42 16.83 -7.63
N ASN A 241 0.63 16.18 -6.76
CA ASN A 241 -0.69 16.68 -6.34
C ASN A 241 -0.58 18.02 -5.60
N TYR A 242 0.38 18.17 -4.69
CA TYR A 242 0.60 19.42 -3.96
C TYR A 242 0.91 20.58 -4.91
N TYR A 243 1.84 20.37 -5.85
CA TYR A 243 2.23 21.40 -6.82
C TYR A 243 1.10 21.76 -7.79
N ILE A 244 0.21 20.82 -8.13
CA ILE A 244 -1.02 21.13 -8.85
C ILE A 244 -1.92 22.09 -8.08
N LYS A 245 -2.13 21.86 -6.77
CA LYS A 245 -3.00 22.72 -5.95
C LYS A 245 -2.50 24.18 -5.91
N ILE A 246 -1.19 24.37 -5.87
CA ILE A 246 -0.58 25.71 -5.89
C ILE A 246 -0.29 26.22 -7.32
N ARG A 247 -0.77 25.53 -8.36
CA ARG A 247 -0.63 25.88 -9.78
C ARG A 247 0.81 25.99 -10.29
N ASP A 248 1.75 25.33 -9.61
CA ASP A 248 3.12 25.16 -10.11
C ASP A 248 3.18 23.91 -10.99
N TYR A 249 2.69 24.07 -12.21
CA TYR A 249 2.56 22.98 -13.15
C TYR A 249 3.90 22.38 -13.58
N LYS A 250 4.98 23.17 -13.54
CA LYS A 250 6.33 22.69 -13.88
C LYS A 250 6.82 21.67 -12.85
N ASN A 251 6.70 21.98 -11.56
CA ASN A 251 7.07 21.02 -10.52
C ASN A 251 6.10 19.85 -10.45
N ALA A 252 4.79 20.08 -10.66
CA ALA A 252 3.83 18.99 -10.72
C ALA A 252 4.19 17.95 -11.80
N GLU A 253 4.50 18.39 -13.02
CA GLU A 253 4.91 17.49 -14.11
C GLU A 253 6.20 16.73 -13.77
N LYS A 254 7.19 17.42 -13.17
CA LYS A 254 8.44 16.80 -12.72
C LYS A 254 8.17 15.64 -11.76
N TYR A 255 7.36 15.86 -10.73
CA TYR A 255 7.10 14.86 -9.69
C TYR A 255 6.17 13.73 -10.18
N TYR A 256 5.17 14.02 -11.02
CA TYR A 256 4.41 12.95 -11.67
C TYR A 256 5.27 12.11 -12.61
N THR A 257 6.21 12.72 -13.34
CA THR A 257 7.12 11.98 -14.21
C THR A 257 8.04 11.08 -13.41
N ALA A 258 8.57 11.54 -12.27
CA ALA A 258 9.33 10.70 -11.37
C ALA A 258 8.52 9.50 -10.84
N ALA A 259 7.25 9.70 -10.46
CA ALA A 259 6.36 8.60 -10.06
C ALA A 259 6.14 7.58 -11.19
N VAL A 260 5.88 8.05 -12.42
CA VAL A 260 5.74 7.18 -13.60
C VAL A 260 7.01 6.40 -13.91
N ASN A 261 8.19 6.99 -13.70
CA ASN A 261 9.46 6.32 -13.94
C ASN A 261 9.76 5.20 -12.92
N ILE A 262 9.26 5.34 -11.68
CA ILE A 262 9.35 4.27 -10.66
C ILE A 262 8.52 3.07 -11.11
N ASN A 263 7.25 3.31 -11.42
CA ASN A 263 6.36 2.24 -11.87
C ASN A 263 5.29 2.77 -12.83
N PRO A 264 5.44 2.51 -14.15
CA PRO A 264 4.54 3.04 -15.17
C PRO A 264 3.15 2.38 -15.19
N GLN A 265 2.94 1.27 -14.45
CA GLN A 265 1.67 0.53 -14.44
C GLN A 265 0.94 0.61 -13.09
N ARG A 266 1.57 1.18 -12.05
CA ARG A 266 1.06 1.20 -10.68
C ARG A 266 -0.29 1.88 -10.51
N PHE A 267 -0.52 2.99 -11.21
CA PHE A 267 -1.75 3.77 -11.02
C PHE A 267 -2.06 4.60 -12.27
N ALA A 268 -2.97 4.11 -13.10
CA ALA A 268 -3.34 4.72 -14.37
C ALA A 268 -3.72 6.22 -14.24
N PRO A 269 -4.49 6.67 -13.23
CA PRO A 269 -4.86 8.08 -13.12
C PRO A 269 -3.67 9.05 -12.94
N ILE A 270 -2.45 8.57 -12.68
CA ILE A 270 -1.26 9.42 -12.70
C ILE A 270 -1.02 10.06 -14.06
N TYR A 271 -1.30 9.34 -15.15
CA TYR A 271 -1.14 9.85 -16.50
C TYR A 271 -2.18 10.93 -16.78
N LYS A 272 -3.43 10.72 -16.36
CA LYS A 272 -4.48 11.75 -16.44
C LYS A 272 -4.07 13.03 -15.69
N ASN A 273 -3.55 12.89 -14.46
CA ASN A 273 -3.08 14.05 -13.69
C ASN A 273 -1.93 14.78 -14.39
N ARG A 274 -0.96 14.04 -14.95
CA ARG A 274 0.15 14.62 -15.71
C ARG A 274 -0.31 15.26 -17.02
N ALA A 275 -1.30 14.68 -17.71
CA ALA A 275 -1.89 15.23 -18.92
C ALA A 275 -2.53 16.60 -18.65
N ILE A 276 -3.36 16.70 -17.60
CA ILE A 276 -3.98 17.98 -17.18
C ILE A 276 -2.89 19.01 -16.85
N THR A 277 -1.86 18.59 -16.12
CA THR A 277 -0.69 19.44 -15.81
C THR A 277 0.03 19.96 -17.06
N ARG A 278 0.12 19.13 -18.10
CA ARG A 278 0.74 19.49 -19.39
C ARG A 278 -0.13 20.39 -20.23
N LEU A 279 -1.46 20.24 -20.18
CA LEU A 279 -2.40 21.16 -20.84
C LEU A 279 -2.28 22.58 -20.27
N GLU A 280 -2.20 22.71 -18.94
CA GLU A 280 -1.99 24.00 -18.28
C GLU A 280 -0.68 24.68 -18.70
N GLN A 281 0.32 23.89 -19.09
CA GLN A 281 1.59 24.35 -19.65
C GLN A 281 1.58 24.52 -21.17
N LYS A 282 0.44 24.36 -21.84
CA LYS A 282 0.28 24.39 -23.31
C LYS A 282 1.08 23.30 -24.05
N LYS A 283 1.41 22.20 -23.36
CA LYS A 283 2.12 21.03 -23.91
C LYS A 283 1.12 19.99 -24.45
N SER A 284 0.27 20.40 -25.39
CA SER A 284 -0.88 19.58 -25.84
C SER A 284 -0.50 18.22 -26.42
N ALA A 285 0.61 18.13 -27.18
CA ALA A 285 1.06 16.86 -27.75
C ALA A 285 1.38 15.82 -26.64
N LEU A 286 2.16 16.22 -25.63
CA LEU A 286 2.51 15.36 -24.50
C LEU A 286 1.30 15.00 -23.63
N ALA A 287 0.33 15.91 -23.50
CA ALA A 287 -0.92 15.63 -22.79
C ALA A 287 -1.75 14.55 -23.51
N LYS A 288 -1.82 14.57 -24.85
CA LYS A 288 -2.50 13.53 -25.62
C LYS A 288 -1.85 12.15 -25.44
N GLU A 289 -0.52 12.09 -25.40
CA GLU A 289 0.20 10.83 -25.13
C GLU A 289 -0.16 10.26 -23.76
N ASP A 290 -0.19 11.11 -22.73
CA ASP A 290 -0.59 10.69 -21.39
C ASP A 290 -2.05 10.23 -21.32
N PHE A 291 -2.98 10.93 -21.97
CA PHE A 291 -4.36 10.49 -22.03
C PHE A 291 -4.52 9.16 -22.77
N LYS A 292 -3.80 8.94 -23.86
CA LYS A 292 -3.77 7.62 -24.53
C LYS A 292 -3.28 6.54 -23.58
N LYS A 293 -2.21 6.81 -22.81
CA LYS A 293 -1.69 5.83 -21.85
C LYS A 293 -2.65 5.57 -20.69
N TYR A 294 -3.36 6.59 -20.23
CA TYR A 294 -4.42 6.44 -19.24
C TYR A 294 -5.52 5.49 -19.73
N LEU A 295 -6.02 5.70 -20.96
CA LEU A 295 -7.06 4.86 -21.57
C LEU A 295 -6.57 3.44 -21.90
N GLU A 296 -5.29 3.27 -22.22
CA GLU A 296 -4.69 1.94 -22.42
C GLU A 296 -4.69 1.13 -21.11
N LEU A 297 -4.36 1.77 -19.99
CA LEU A 297 -4.28 1.12 -18.68
C LEU A 297 -5.64 0.99 -17.98
N LEU A 298 -6.59 1.86 -18.30
CA LEU A 298 -7.94 1.89 -17.73
C LEU A 298 -8.98 2.21 -18.84
N PRO A 299 -9.28 1.26 -19.73
CA PRO A 299 -10.20 1.48 -20.86
C PRO A 299 -11.64 1.74 -20.41
N ASP A 300 -12.03 1.18 -19.27
CA ASP A 300 -13.39 1.28 -18.72
C ASP A 300 -13.54 2.46 -17.74
N ALA A 301 -12.63 3.44 -17.79
CA ALA A 301 -12.71 4.63 -16.94
C ALA A 301 -14.04 5.39 -17.17
N PRO A 302 -14.71 5.91 -16.12
CA PRO A 302 -15.98 6.62 -16.26
C PRO A 302 -15.92 7.84 -17.20
N ASP A 303 -14.74 8.46 -17.32
CA ASP A 303 -14.46 9.62 -18.14
C ASP A 303 -13.77 9.28 -19.48
N ALA A 304 -13.66 7.99 -19.82
CA ALA A 304 -12.94 7.53 -21.00
C ALA A 304 -13.46 8.15 -22.30
N ALA A 305 -14.79 8.19 -22.47
CA ALA A 305 -15.43 8.75 -23.66
C ALA A 305 -15.12 10.24 -23.84
N SER A 306 -15.17 11.02 -22.75
CA SER A 306 -14.85 12.45 -22.76
C SER A 306 -13.38 12.70 -23.13
N ILE A 307 -12.47 11.88 -22.60
CA ILE A 307 -11.04 11.98 -22.91
C ILE A 307 -10.77 11.59 -24.38
N MET A 308 -11.41 10.53 -24.90
CA MET A 308 -11.28 10.15 -26.31
C MET A 308 -11.75 11.25 -27.25
N GLN A 309 -12.85 11.94 -26.91
CA GLN A 309 -13.35 13.06 -27.70
C GLN A 309 -12.35 14.23 -27.69
N ALA A 310 -11.83 14.60 -26.52
CA ALA A 310 -10.84 15.67 -26.39
C ALA A 310 -9.55 15.40 -27.17
N ILE A 311 -9.10 14.13 -27.26
CA ILE A 311 -7.93 13.76 -28.08
C ILE A 311 -8.20 13.96 -29.58
N LYS A 312 -9.42 13.71 -30.05
CA LYS A 312 -9.80 13.83 -31.48
C LYS A 312 -9.95 15.28 -31.93
N GLU A 313 -10.42 16.16 -31.04
CA GLU A 313 -10.72 17.56 -31.34
C GLU A 313 -9.51 18.50 -31.23
N SER A 314 -8.42 18.05 -30.60
CA SER A 314 -7.19 18.80 -30.41
C SER A 314 -6.16 18.51 -31.48
#